data_AF-A0A959FY12-F1
#
_entry.id   AF-A0A959FY12-F1
#
_cell.length_a   1.000
_cell.length_b   1.000
_cell.length_c   1.000
_cell.angle_alpha   90.00
_cell.angle_beta   90.00
_cell.angle_gamma   90.00
#
_symmetry.space_group_name_H-M   'P 1'
#
loop_
_entity.id
_entity.type
_entity.pdbx_description
1 polymer ?
#
loop_
_entity_poly.entity_id
_entity_poly.type
_entity_poly.pdbx_seq_one_letter_code
_entity_poly.pdbx_strand_id
1 'polypeptide(L)'
;MQIFQFRSIYFMLLVVILGISCTLDDDSLSNTTPSEVEMTVQSGTWKVTLFEEEGKNETYYFNGFSFTFEDNGTLIASNGSTTYEGSWSIGSGSNDDSPSDLDFNIFFPLSNEFEELNDDWDIVSRSNTRIELIDISGGNGGTDYLTFEKN
;
A
#
# COMPACT_ATOMS: atom_id res chain seq x y z
N MET A 1 35.57 -73.79 8.04
CA MET A 1 34.34 -74.14 8.79
C MET A 1 33.17 -73.48 8.08
N GLN A 2 32.32 -74.26 7.43
CA GLN A 2 31.10 -73.76 6.77
C GLN A 2 29.91 -73.76 7.75
N ILE A 3 28.82 -73.12 7.29
CA ILE A 3 27.41 -73.18 7.74
C ILE A 3 27.11 -72.10 8.82
N PHE A 4 26.22 -71.12 8.62
CA PHE A 4 24.76 -71.28 8.50
C PHE A 4 24.06 -70.17 7.68
N GLN A 5 23.03 -70.62 6.98
CA GLN A 5 21.97 -69.90 6.25
C GLN A 5 21.04 -69.14 7.22
N PHE A 6 20.35 -68.08 6.77
CA PHE A 6 18.87 -68.04 6.65
C PHE A 6 18.38 -66.69 6.11
N ARG A 7 17.27 -66.79 5.40
CA ARG A 7 16.66 -65.84 4.46
C ARG A 7 15.84 -64.77 5.19
N SER A 8 15.72 -63.58 4.60
CA SER A 8 14.41 -62.90 4.52
C SER A 8 14.42 -61.83 3.42
N ILE A 9 13.62 -62.06 2.39
CA ILE A 9 13.22 -61.09 1.35
C ILE A 9 11.90 -60.50 1.84
N TYR A 10 11.77 -59.17 1.92
CA TYR A 10 10.55 -58.33 1.87
C TYR A 10 11.04 -56.90 2.14
N PHE A 11 10.58 -55.80 1.55
CA PHE A 11 9.60 -55.47 0.53
C PHE A 11 9.93 -54.04 0.13
N MET A 12 9.86 -53.71 -1.16
CA MET A 12 9.94 -52.33 -1.63
C MET A 12 8.71 -51.56 -1.14
N LEU A 13 8.89 -50.45 -0.43
CA LEU A 13 7.90 -49.38 -0.44
C LEU A 13 8.64 -48.03 -0.44
N LEU A 14 8.71 -47.44 -1.63
CA LEU A 14 9.00 -46.04 -1.85
C LEU A 14 7.80 -45.24 -1.29
N VAL A 15 8.02 -44.50 -0.21
CA VAL A 15 7.09 -43.45 0.21
C VAL A 15 7.88 -42.15 0.26
N VAL A 16 7.75 -41.37 -0.81
CA VAL A 16 8.06 -39.96 -0.83
C VAL A 16 7.00 -39.27 0.03
N ILE A 17 7.40 -38.68 1.15
CA ILE A 17 6.60 -37.66 1.81
C ILE A 17 7.43 -36.39 1.81
N LEU A 18 7.05 -35.49 0.91
CA LEU A 18 7.40 -34.07 0.98
C LEU A 18 6.75 -33.51 2.24
N GLY A 19 7.55 -33.28 3.28
CA GLY A 19 7.15 -32.49 4.43
C GLY A 19 7.59 -31.05 4.23
N ILE A 20 6.84 -30.27 3.45
CA ILE A 20 6.87 -28.82 3.59
C ILE A 20 6.11 -28.53 4.89
N SER A 21 6.86 -28.40 5.98
CA SER A 21 6.34 -27.89 7.25
C SER A 21 6.57 -26.38 7.26
N CYS A 22 5.69 -25.63 6.61
CA CYS A 22 5.46 -24.25 7.01
C CYS A 22 4.34 -24.31 8.05
N THR A 23 4.72 -24.23 9.31
CA THR A 23 3.78 -24.24 10.42
C THR A 23 3.13 -22.87 10.54
N LEU A 24 1.81 -22.87 10.30
CA LEU A 24 0.76 -22.10 10.96
C LEU A 24 0.97 -20.58 11.10
N ASP A 25 0.10 -19.86 10.37
CA ASP A 25 -0.36 -18.51 10.66
C ASP A 25 -0.67 -18.35 12.16
N ASP A 26 0.07 -17.47 12.83
CA ASP A 26 -0.36 -16.80 14.06
C ASP A 26 0.48 -15.53 14.26
N ASP A 27 -0.02 -14.40 13.76
CA ASP A 27 -0.08 -13.13 14.49
C ASP A 27 -0.85 -12.10 13.66
N SER A 28 -1.93 -11.58 14.23
CA SER A 28 -2.80 -10.55 13.66
C SER A 28 -2.10 -9.18 13.65
N LEU A 29 -1.22 -8.98 12.69
CA LEU A 29 -0.76 -7.68 12.23
C LEU A 29 -1.18 -7.57 10.77
N SER A 30 -1.91 -6.53 10.38
CA SER A 30 -2.21 -6.32 8.97
C SER A 30 -0.90 -5.97 8.25
N ASN A 31 -0.15 -6.98 7.83
CA ASN A 31 1.03 -6.83 7.00
C ASN A 31 0.58 -6.45 5.59
N THR A 32 0.04 -5.24 5.46
CA THR A 32 -0.23 -4.62 4.17
C THR A 32 1.12 -4.49 3.47
N THR A 33 1.26 -5.12 2.31
CA THR A 33 2.48 -5.01 1.49
C THR A 33 2.34 -3.84 0.51
N PRO A 34 3.46 -3.24 0.05
CA PRO A 34 3.41 -2.20 -0.99
C PRO A 34 2.58 -2.63 -2.21
N SER A 35 2.77 -3.87 -2.66
CA SER A 35 2.05 -4.43 -3.80
C SER A 35 0.53 -4.46 -3.61
N GLU A 36 0.03 -4.70 -2.39
CA GLU A 36 -1.41 -4.69 -2.12
C GLU A 36 -2.01 -3.28 -2.15
N VAL A 37 -1.25 -2.27 -1.71
CA VAL A 37 -1.66 -0.87 -1.82
C VAL A 37 -1.65 -0.43 -3.29
N GLU A 38 -0.58 -0.71 -4.01
CA GLU A 38 -0.43 -0.44 -5.44
C GLU A 38 -1.59 -1.03 -6.24
N MET A 39 -1.87 -2.34 -6.08
CA MET A 39 -2.99 -3.01 -6.74
C MET A 39 -4.34 -2.34 -6.42
N THR A 40 -4.49 -1.78 -5.23
CA THR A 40 -5.73 -1.09 -4.84
C THR A 40 -5.89 0.20 -5.62
N VAL A 41 -4.91 1.09 -5.53
CA VAL A 41 -5.02 2.43 -6.13
C VAL A 41 -4.95 2.40 -7.65
N GLN A 42 -4.25 1.43 -8.24
CA GLN A 42 -4.21 1.21 -9.69
C GLN A 42 -5.54 0.64 -10.26
N SER A 43 -6.44 0.13 -9.42
CA SER A 43 -7.65 -0.57 -9.86
C SER A 43 -8.83 0.34 -10.24
N GLY A 44 -8.60 1.51 -10.84
CA GLY A 44 -9.63 2.43 -11.30
C GLY A 44 -9.23 3.89 -11.11
N THR A 45 -10.22 4.78 -11.18
CA THR A 45 -10.02 6.19 -10.87
C THR A 45 -10.62 6.54 -9.52
N TRP A 46 -10.02 7.54 -8.88
CA TRP A 46 -10.34 7.98 -7.53
C TRP A 46 -10.74 9.44 -7.52
N LYS A 47 -11.36 9.88 -6.43
CA LYS A 47 -11.66 11.28 -6.15
C LYS A 47 -11.25 11.58 -4.71
N VAL A 48 -10.78 12.79 -4.47
CA VAL A 48 -10.58 13.29 -3.10
C VAL A 48 -11.95 13.56 -2.48
N THR A 49 -12.24 12.94 -1.35
CA THR A 49 -13.48 13.17 -0.57
C THR A 49 -13.22 13.90 0.74
N LEU A 50 -11.96 13.97 1.17
CA LEU A 50 -11.50 14.81 2.26
C LEU A 50 -10.07 15.27 1.95
N PHE A 51 -9.85 16.57 2.06
CA PHE A 51 -8.53 17.14 2.34
C PHE A 51 -8.71 18.16 3.47
N GLU A 52 -8.05 17.92 4.60
CA GLU A 52 -8.04 18.80 5.77
C GLU A 52 -6.59 19.16 6.09
N GLU A 53 -6.28 20.45 6.05
CA GLU A 53 -4.95 21.01 6.32
C GLU A 53 -5.02 21.86 7.59
N GLU A 54 -4.25 21.47 8.62
CA GLU A 54 -4.22 22.11 9.93
C GLU A 54 -5.62 22.40 10.51
N GLY A 55 -6.55 21.45 10.34
CA GLY A 55 -7.94 21.57 10.79
C GLY A 55 -8.87 22.42 9.91
N LYS A 56 -8.42 22.84 8.72
CA LYS A 56 -9.26 23.51 7.72
C LYS A 56 -9.63 22.54 6.60
N ASN A 57 -10.91 22.38 6.34
CA ASN A 57 -11.36 21.57 5.21
C ASN A 57 -11.16 22.32 3.89
N GLU A 58 -10.25 21.80 3.08
CA GLU A 58 -9.83 22.38 1.80
C GLU A 58 -10.18 21.47 0.60
N THR A 59 -10.98 20.42 0.84
CA THR A 59 -11.49 19.46 -0.16
C THR A 59 -12.02 20.13 -1.45
N TYR A 60 -12.54 21.35 -1.34
CA TYR A 60 -13.17 22.06 -2.45
C TYR A 60 -12.23 22.33 -3.63
N TYR A 61 -10.91 22.41 -3.41
CA TYR A 61 -9.93 22.59 -4.47
C TYR A 61 -9.87 21.41 -5.45
N PHE A 62 -10.19 20.21 -4.98
CA PHE A 62 -10.10 18.97 -5.75
C PHE A 62 -11.43 18.51 -6.33
N ASN A 63 -12.51 19.26 -6.10
CA ASN A 63 -13.84 18.92 -6.59
C ASN A 63 -13.87 18.77 -8.12
N GLY A 64 -14.39 17.64 -8.58
CA GLY A 64 -14.53 17.33 -10.01
C GLY A 64 -13.28 16.76 -10.67
N PHE A 65 -12.16 16.64 -9.96
CA PHE A 65 -11.00 15.90 -10.45
C PHE A 65 -11.13 14.40 -10.18
N SER A 66 -10.71 13.61 -11.17
CA SER A 66 -10.47 12.17 -11.06
C SER A 66 -8.96 11.93 -11.05
N PHE A 67 -8.50 11.12 -10.11
CA PHE A 67 -7.11 10.74 -9.90
C PHE A 67 -6.88 9.33 -10.45
N THR A 68 -5.79 9.15 -11.20
CA THR A 68 -5.38 7.86 -11.76
C THR A 68 -3.93 7.59 -11.36
N PHE A 69 -3.72 6.45 -10.69
CA PHE A 69 -2.41 6.00 -10.22
C PHE A 69 -1.89 4.97 -11.21
N GLU A 70 -0.99 5.37 -12.10
CA GLU A 70 -0.45 4.51 -13.17
C GLU A 70 0.68 3.60 -12.67
N ASP A 71 0.87 2.45 -13.31
CA ASP A 71 1.86 1.42 -12.93
C ASP A 71 3.33 1.90 -13.00
N ASN A 72 3.59 2.92 -13.81
CA ASN A 72 4.90 3.53 -13.98
C ASN A 72 5.21 4.63 -12.94
N GLY A 73 4.35 4.80 -11.94
CA GLY A 73 4.50 5.81 -10.89
C GLY A 73 3.96 7.19 -11.28
N THR A 74 3.28 7.34 -12.41
CA THR A 74 2.63 8.62 -12.79
C THR A 74 1.31 8.77 -12.05
N LEU A 75 1.07 9.95 -11.46
CA LEU A 75 -0.22 10.33 -10.88
C LEU A 75 -0.88 11.37 -11.78
N ILE A 76 -2.06 11.06 -12.31
CA ILE A 76 -2.81 11.96 -13.19
C ILE A 76 -4.04 12.45 -12.45
N ALA A 77 -4.20 13.77 -12.30
CA ALA A 77 -5.45 14.39 -11.86
C ALA A 77 -6.11 15.12 -13.03
N SER A 78 -7.33 14.74 -13.40
CA SER A 78 -8.06 15.35 -14.51
C SER A 78 -9.53 15.60 -14.21
N ASN A 79 -10.05 16.76 -14.62
CA ASN A 79 -11.48 17.08 -14.59
C ASN A 79 -12.11 17.12 -15.99
N GLY A 80 -11.42 16.57 -17.00
CA GLY A 80 -11.82 16.55 -18.40
C GLY A 80 -11.51 17.84 -19.18
N SER A 81 -11.23 18.95 -18.50
CA SER A 81 -10.77 20.21 -19.12
C SER A 81 -9.32 20.52 -18.79
N THR A 82 -8.94 20.31 -17.54
CA THR A 82 -7.60 20.51 -16.99
C THR A 82 -7.03 19.15 -16.60
N THR A 83 -5.74 18.94 -16.85
CA THR A 83 -5.00 17.76 -16.43
C THR A 83 -3.69 18.18 -15.79
N TYR A 84 -3.39 17.59 -14.65
CA TYR A 84 -2.15 17.73 -13.90
C TYR A 84 -1.48 16.36 -13.81
N GLU A 85 -0.17 16.35 -14.02
CA GLU A 85 0.67 15.16 -13.89
C GLU A 85 1.64 15.36 -12.74
N GLY A 86 1.73 14.33 -11.91
CA GLY A 86 2.68 14.19 -10.82
C GLY A 86 3.23 12.78 -10.77
N SER A 87 3.80 12.41 -9.64
CA SER A 87 4.29 11.08 -9.33
C SER A 87 3.69 10.57 -8.03
N TRP A 88 3.63 9.25 -7.91
CA TRP A 88 3.27 8.57 -6.67
C TRP A 88 4.13 7.32 -6.48
N SER A 89 4.28 6.86 -5.23
CA SER A 89 4.91 5.57 -4.93
C SER A 89 4.53 5.08 -3.53
N ILE A 90 4.63 3.77 -3.31
CA ILE A 90 4.52 3.19 -1.97
C ILE A 90 5.93 2.87 -1.47
N GLY A 91 6.36 3.59 -0.45
CA GLY A 91 7.68 3.48 0.17
C GLY A 91 7.64 2.71 1.48
N SER A 92 8.82 2.37 2.01
CA SER A 92 8.96 1.96 3.41
C SER A 92 9.22 3.21 4.27
N GLY A 93 8.46 3.36 5.35
CA GLY A 93 8.60 4.42 6.33
C GLY A 93 10.05 4.67 6.74
N SER A 94 10.46 5.94 6.72
CA SER A 94 11.83 6.33 7.05
C SER A 94 12.14 6.37 8.55
N ASN A 95 11.12 6.15 9.40
CA ASN A 95 11.20 6.36 10.86
C ASN A 95 10.80 5.11 11.67
N ASP A 96 11.52 4.91 12.77
CA ASP A 96 11.70 3.72 13.63
C ASP A 96 10.47 3.21 14.43
N ASP A 97 9.22 3.46 14.03
CA ASP A 97 8.07 3.13 14.90
C ASP A 97 7.22 1.91 14.46
N SER A 98 7.42 1.33 13.28
CA SER A 98 6.98 -0.06 13.00
C SER A 98 7.59 -0.64 11.70
N PRO A 99 7.99 -1.93 11.67
CA PRO A 99 8.35 -2.64 10.43
C PRO A 99 7.19 -2.82 9.42
N SER A 100 6.01 -2.25 9.71
CA SER A 100 4.80 -2.26 8.88
C SER A 100 4.42 -0.90 8.32
N ASP A 101 5.25 0.13 8.48
CA ASP A 101 4.91 1.50 8.08
C ASP A 101 5.19 1.72 6.59
N LEU A 102 4.13 1.94 5.81
CA LEU A 102 4.21 2.20 4.38
C LEU A 102 3.82 3.64 4.13
N ASP A 103 4.69 4.37 3.44
CA ASP A 103 4.45 5.76 3.07
C ASP A 103 3.77 5.79 1.70
N PHE A 104 2.63 6.47 1.62
CA PHE A 104 1.95 6.81 0.37
C PHE A 104 2.47 8.15 -0.14
N ASN A 105 3.53 8.09 -0.95
CA ASN A 105 4.18 9.29 -1.45
C ASN A 105 3.37 9.89 -2.60
N ILE A 106 3.07 11.19 -2.54
CA ILE A 106 2.46 11.97 -3.61
C ILE A 106 3.35 13.18 -3.92
N PHE A 107 3.52 13.49 -5.21
CA PHE A 107 4.24 14.68 -5.62
C PHE A 107 3.72 15.24 -6.95
N PHE A 108 3.28 16.49 -6.93
CA PHE A 108 2.96 17.31 -8.09
C PHE A 108 3.98 18.45 -8.20
N PRO A 109 4.76 18.54 -9.31
CA PRO A 109 5.71 19.64 -9.53
C PRO A 109 4.98 20.91 -10.00
N LEU A 110 4.05 21.40 -9.18
CA LEU A 110 3.18 22.54 -9.45
C LEU A 110 3.37 23.63 -8.39
N SER A 111 2.77 24.79 -8.62
CA SER A 111 2.72 25.91 -7.65
C SER A 111 1.28 26.41 -7.50
N ASN A 112 0.36 25.45 -7.45
CA ASN A 112 -1.07 25.65 -7.27
C ASN A 112 -1.55 24.69 -6.16
N GLU A 113 -2.85 24.58 -5.96
CA GLU A 113 -3.45 23.84 -4.83
C GLU A 113 -3.19 22.33 -4.86
N PHE A 114 -2.64 21.78 -5.95
CA PHE A 114 -2.18 20.38 -5.98
C PHE A 114 -0.82 20.18 -5.32
N GLU A 115 -0.04 21.25 -5.12
CA GLU A 115 1.20 21.21 -4.34
C GLU A 115 0.92 20.84 -2.88
N GLU A 116 -0.25 21.19 -2.34
CA GLU A 116 -0.66 20.87 -0.96
C GLU A 116 -0.93 19.36 -0.76
N LEU A 117 -1.01 18.56 -1.83
CA LEU A 117 -1.09 17.09 -1.71
C LEU A 117 0.29 16.42 -1.59
N ASN A 118 1.37 17.19 -1.72
CA ASN A 118 2.73 16.66 -1.75
C ASN A 118 3.19 16.25 -0.35
N ASP A 119 3.28 14.95 -0.10
CA ASP A 119 3.78 14.44 1.17
C ASP A 119 4.18 12.96 1.10
N ASP A 120 4.84 12.48 2.16
CA ASP A 120 5.08 11.06 2.45
C ASP A 120 4.03 10.48 3.42
N TRP A 121 2.75 10.61 3.04
CA TRP A 121 1.58 10.28 3.86
C TRP A 121 1.61 8.88 4.52
N ASP A 122 1.27 8.80 5.80
CA ASP A 122 1.00 7.54 6.50
C ASP A 122 -0.37 6.97 6.13
N ILE A 123 -0.44 5.65 5.89
CA ILE A 123 -1.71 4.98 5.56
C ILE A 123 -2.48 4.63 6.85
N VAL A 124 -3.54 5.38 7.15
CA VAL A 124 -4.44 5.11 8.29
C VAL A 124 -5.33 3.91 8.04
N SER A 125 -5.95 3.84 6.86
CA SER A 125 -6.85 2.75 6.51
C SER A 125 -6.96 2.53 5.00
N ARG A 126 -7.22 1.29 4.59
CA ARG A 126 -7.39 0.91 3.19
C ARG A 126 -8.49 -0.12 3.02
N SER A 127 -9.29 0.08 1.99
CA SER A 127 -10.22 -0.89 1.43
C SER A 127 -10.15 -0.86 -0.10
N ASN A 128 -10.92 -1.71 -0.78
CA ASN A 128 -10.97 -1.73 -2.25
C ASN A 128 -11.54 -0.44 -2.88
N THR A 129 -12.19 0.42 -2.08
CA THR A 129 -12.93 1.60 -2.54
C THR A 129 -12.59 2.88 -1.78
N ARG A 130 -11.72 2.82 -0.77
CA ARG A 130 -11.36 3.96 0.08
C ARG A 130 -9.95 3.79 0.63
N ILE A 131 -9.17 4.86 0.62
CA ILE A 131 -7.88 4.98 1.31
C ILE A 131 -7.88 6.27 2.12
N GLU A 132 -7.49 6.16 3.38
CA GLU A 132 -7.37 7.26 4.34
C GLU A 132 -5.91 7.41 4.72
N LEU A 133 -5.42 8.64 4.64
CA LEU A 133 -4.02 9.04 4.76
C LEU A 133 -3.91 10.16 5.80
N ILE A 134 -2.80 10.21 6.52
CA ILE A 134 -2.48 11.23 7.52
C ILE A 134 -1.02 11.69 7.36
N ASP A 135 -0.76 13.00 7.54
CA ASP A 135 0.58 13.51 7.84
C ASP A 135 0.59 14.11 9.24
N ILE A 136 1.61 13.80 10.02
CA ILE A 136 1.85 14.39 11.35
C ILE A 136 3.21 15.08 11.31
N SER A 137 3.19 16.32 10.84
CA SER A 137 4.35 17.21 10.84
C SER A 137 4.97 17.39 12.23
N GLY A 138 6.28 17.17 12.32
CA GLY A 138 7.05 17.35 13.56
C GLY A 138 7.16 18.80 14.02
N GLY A 139 7.41 19.02 15.32
CA GLY A 139 7.83 20.33 15.85
C GLY A 139 6.78 21.45 15.77
N ASN A 140 5.66 21.31 16.49
CA ASN A 140 4.49 22.21 16.44
C ASN A 140 3.77 22.26 15.08
N GLY A 141 4.09 21.37 14.14
CA GLY A 141 3.31 21.19 12.91
C GLY A 141 1.89 20.73 13.19
N GLY A 142 1.01 20.99 12.23
CA GLY A 142 -0.36 20.50 12.24
C GLY A 142 -0.47 19.00 11.95
N THR A 143 -1.70 18.55 11.76
CA THR A 143 -2.00 17.19 11.30
C THR A 143 -2.94 17.33 10.14
N ASP A 144 -2.57 16.69 9.03
CA ASP A 144 -3.29 16.79 7.79
C ASP A 144 -3.94 15.45 7.45
N TYR A 145 -5.09 15.49 6.80
CA TYR A 145 -5.86 14.29 6.45
C TYR A 145 -6.25 14.31 4.99
N LEU A 146 -6.00 13.20 4.31
CA LEU A 146 -6.37 13.01 2.91
C LEU A 146 -7.15 11.71 2.75
N THR A 147 -8.32 11.77 2.09
CA THR A 147 -9.12 10.59 1.78
C THR A 147 -9.44 10.54 0.30
N PHE A 148 -9.10 9.42 -0.33
CA PHE A 148 -9.57 9.09 -1.66
C PHE A 148 -10.67 8.03 -1.59
N GLU A 149 -11.72 8.22 -2.37
CA GLU A 149 -12.72 7.18 -2.67
C GLU A 149 -12.76 6.88 -4.16
N LYS A 150 -13.06 5.64 -4.50
CA LYS A 150 -13.17 5.21 -5.90
C LYS A 150 -14.39 5.85 -6.57
N ASN A 151 -14.26 6.21 -7.85
CA ASN A 151 -15.37 6.71 -8.67
C ASN A 151 -16.41 5.64 -9.01
#